data_AF-A0A7X9LZH9-F1
#
_entry.id   AF-A0A7X9LZH9-F1
#
_cell.length_a   1.000
_cell.length_b   1.000
_cell.length_c   1.000
_cell.angle_alpha   90.00
_cell.angle_beta   90.00
_cell.angle_gamma   90.00
#
_symmetry.space_group_name_H-M   'P 1'
#
loop_
_entity.id
_entity.type
_entity.pdbx_description
1 polymer ?
#
loop_
_entity_poly.entity_id
_entity_poly.type
_entity_poly.pdbx_seq_one_letter_code
_entity_poly.pdbx_strand_id
1 'polypeptide(L)'
;MLTKRTSRCRFVTETKYNKVKGWIRSKILDGTYVPNQKILSESELMKLFKVSRHTVRIAIGELVKEGWLYTERGAGTYCSNRTIHKAESAEIPQKKIAIITTYISDYIFPSIIRGAEAEISQEGYQVSLFSTNNDHDQERRILEAIITQRFDGVIIEATMSATLNPNINYYLHLESIGIPYIMINAFYEELEPISVVIDDEKGGYLQTEHLIKLGHKRIAGFFKTDDLQGVKRMKGYIKALRDHGLSINSKNIITYSTSEKLTKPAECLKAMLDSGTEQPTGLVCYNDELVMRLLDILRQKDMNIPEDISVVGFDNSFLAEITEVKLTTIEHPKSELGKVAAQKILEIIKKGKTSKQANQLQSVVFDTSLIIRNSTKAIG
;
A
#
# COMPACT_ATOMS: atom_id res chain seq x y z
N MET A 1 10.56 -52.02 -20.72
CA MET A 1 9.63 -51.15 -21.48
C MET A 1 9.08 -50.08 -20.54
N LEU A 2 9.74 -48.92 -20.48
CA LEU A 2 9.30 -47.75 -19.71
C LEU A 2 9.52 -46.53 -20.61
N THR A 3 8.43 -46.02 -21.18
CA THR A 3 8.42 -44.90 -22.11
C THR A 3 8.48 -43.58 -21.33
N LYS A 4 9.63 -42.89 -21.42
CA LYS A 4 9.78 -41.49 -21.01
C LYS A 4 8.91 -40.60 -21.91
N ARG A 5 7.81 -40.05 -21.37
CA ARG A 5 7.13 -38.89 -21.96
C ARG A 5 7.77 -37.62 -21.41
N THR A 6 8.66 -37.01 -22.18
CA THR A 6 9.13 -35.64 -21.98
C THR A 6 8.03 -34.68 -22.42
N SER A 7 7.37 -34.05 -21.46
CA SER A 7 6.45 -32.92 -21.67
C SER A 7 7.26 -31.68 -22.08
N ARG A 8 7.34 -31.42 -23.39
CA ARG A 8 7.81 -30.14 -23.95
C ARG A 8 6.89 -29.01 -23.47
N CYS A 9 7.39 -28.17 -22.57
CA CYS A 9 6.79 -26.88 -22.28
C CYS A 9 6.88 -26.02 -23.56
N ARG A 10 5.75 -25.79 -24.24
CA ARG A 10 5.66 -24.86 -25.36
C ARG A 10 5.72 -23.45 -24.79
N PHE A 11 6.85 -22.76 -24.97
CA PHE A 11 6.87 -21.30 -24.96
C PHE A 11 5.85 -20.83 -26.00
N VAL A 12 4.73 -20.26 -25.56
CA VAL A 12 3.78 -19.60 -26.46
C VAL A 12 4.51 -18.38 -27.01
N THR A 13 5.00 -18.49 -28.24
CA THR A 13 5.55 -17.35 -28.97
C THR A 13 4.44 -16.35 -29.19
N GLU A 14 4.42 -15.30 -28.37
CA GLU A 14 3.52 -14.18 -28.52
C GLU A 14 3.62 -13.63 -29.96
N THR A 15 2.49 -13.54 -30.65
CA THR A 15 2.47 -13.12 -32.06
C THR A 15 3.03 -11.71 -32.18
N LYS A 16 3.74 -11.42 -33.29
CA LYS A 16 4.27 -10.06 -33.58
C LYS A 16 3.18 -8.98 -33.50
N TYR A 17 1.97 -9.38 -33.87
CA TYR A 17 0.75 -8.62 -33.73
C TYR A 17 0.42 -8.26 -32.27
N ASN A 18 0.35 -9.27 -31.38
CA ASN A 18 0.05 -9.06 -29.96
C ASN A 18 1.06 -8.15 -29.28
N LYS A 19 2.34 -8.18 -29.71
CA LYS A 19 3.37 -7.27 -29.21
C LYS A 19 3.08 -5.80 -29.53
N VAL A 20 2.68 -5.49 -30.76
CA VAL A 20 2.32 -4.11 -31.15
C VAL A 20 1.09 -3.66 -30.37
N LYS A 21 0.03 -4.48 -30.35
CA LYS A 21 -1.20 -4.19 -29.62
C LYS A 21 -0.95 -3.98 -28.12
N GLY A 22 -0.23 -4.91 -27.50
CA GLY A 22 0.12 -4.89 -26.08
C GLY A 22 0.94 -3.67 -25.71
N TRP A 23 1.92 -3.30 -26.55
CA TRP A 23 2.71 -2.09 -26.30
C TRP A 23 1.89 -0.82 -26.41
N ILE A 24 1.07 -0.65 -27.47
CA ILE A 24 0.20 0.53 -27.58
C ILE A 24 -0.75 0.61 -26.38
N ARG A 25 -1.37 -0.52 -26.01
CA ARG A 25 -2.27 -0.59 -24.85
C ARG A 25 -1.54 -0.24 -23.56
N SER A 26 -0.32 -0.75 -23.34
CA SER A 26 0.51 -0.40 -22.20
C SER A 26 0.82 1.10 -22.17
N LYS A 27 1.10 1.72 -23.32
CA LYS A 27 1.32 3.17 -23.43
C LYS A 27 0.08 4.03 -23.19
N ILE A 28 -1.10 3.48 -23.41
CA ILE A 28 -2.34 4.13 -22.99
C ILE A 28 -2.51 3.96 -21.47
N LEU A 29 -2.35 2.73 -20.96
CA LEU A 29 -2.57 2.41 -19.55
C LEU A 29 -1.59 3.12 -18.60
N ASP A 30 -0.33 3.29 -19.00
CA ASP A 30 0.68 4.03 -18.24
C ASP A 30 0.56 5.56 -18.44
N GLY A 31 -0.44 6.06 -19.18
CA GLY A 31 -0.63 7.48 -19.42
C GLY A 31 0.33 8.15 -20.40
N THR A 32 1.24 7.40 -21.04
CA THR A 32 2.13 7.94 -22.10
C THR A 32 1.31 8.52 -23.26
N TYR A 33 0.18 7.90 -23.59
CA TYR A 33 -0.82 8.42 -24.50
C TYR A 33 -2.04 8.90 -23.72
N VAL A 34 -2.20 10.22 -23.61
CA VAL A 34 -3.37 10.84 -22.99
C VAL A 34 -4.55 10.92 -23.97
N PRO A 35 -5.79 11.11 -23.48
CA PRO A 35 -6.96 11.25 -24.35
C PRO A 35 -6.76 12.29 -25.48
N ASN A 36 -7.18 11.94 -26.69
CA ASN A 36 -7.07 12.72 -27.92
C ASN A 36 -5.63 13.00 -28.40
N GLN A 37 -4.61 12.40 -27.77
CA GLN A 37 -3.25 12.46 -28.27
C GLN A 37 -3.09 11.56 -29.50
N LYS A 38 -2.42 12.08 -30.52
CA LYS A 38 -2.02 11.30 -31.71
C LYS A 38 -0.94 10.29 -31.33
N ILE A 39 -1.16 9.01 -31.63
CA ILE A 39 -0.15 7.96 -31.39
C ILE A 39 0.86 7.90 -32.54
N LEU A 40 1.94 7.12 -32.38
CA LEU A 40 2.90 6.86 -33.44
C LEU A 40 2.22 6.40 -34.74
N SER A 41 2.73 6.87 -35.88
CA SER A 41 2.23 6.50 -37.20
C SER A 41 2.49 5.02 -37.52
N GLU A 42 1.73 4.47 -38.49
CA GLU A 42 1.94 3.08 -38.96
C GLU A 42 3.40 2.82 -39.35
N SER A 43 4.04 3.78 -40.03
CA SER A 43 5.43 3.68 -40.48
C SER A 43 6.43 3.66 -39.33
N GLU A 44 6.18 4.43 -38.26
CA GLU A 44 7.02 4.45 -37.06
C GLU A 44 6.87 3.14 -36.27
N LEU A 45 5.63 2.66 -36.10
CA LEU A 45 5.36 1.38 -35.45
C LEU A 45 5.97 0.19 -36.23
N MET A 46 5.92 0.22 -37.56
CA MET A 46 6.59 -0.78 -38.40
C MET A 46 8.10 -0.82 -38.14
N LYS A 47 8.75 0.34 -38.07
CA LYS A 47 10.20 0.46 -37.78
C LYS A 47 10.52 -0.02 -36.37
N LEU A 48 9.74 0.41 -35.38
CA LEU A 48 9.93 0.09 -33.97
C LEU A 48 9.86 -1.42 -33.71
N PHE A 49 8.86 -2.09 -34.27
CA PHE A 49 8.62 -3.52 -34.01
C PHE A 49 9.20 -4.46 -35.09
N LYS A 50 9.74 -3.92 -36.19
CA LYS A 50 10.22 -4.68 -37.35
C LYS A 50 9.14 -5.63 -37.90
N VAL A 51 7.95 -5.07 -38.13
CA VAL A 51 6.75 -5.79 -38.61
C VAL A 51 6.18 -5.18 -39.89
N SER A 52 5.30 -5.91 -40.58
CA SER A 52 4.64 -5.40 -41.78
C SER A 52 3.55 -4.39 -41.43
N ARG A 53 3.19 -3.53 -42.40
CA ARG A 53 2.05 -2.61 -42.28
C ARG A 53 0.76 -3.34 -41.93
N HIS A 54 0.55 -4.52 -42.51
CA HIS A 54 -0.64 -5.34 -42.25
C HIS A 54 -0.74 -5.71 -40.77
N THR A 55 0.36 -6.13 -40.15
CA THR A 55 0.42 -6.44 -38.70
C THR A 55 0.06 -5.22 -37.85
N VAL A 56 0.59 -4.04 -38.17
CA VAL A 56 0.25 -2.79 -37.44
C VAL A 56 -1.23 -2.43 -37.61
N ARG A 57 -1.77 -2.57 -38.82
CA ARG A 57 -3.17 -2.24 -39.10
C ARG A 57 -4.16 -3.15 -38.41
N ILE A 58 -3.89 -4.45 -38.32
CA ILE A 58 -4.71 -5.33 -37.49
C ILE A 58 -4.68 -4.80 -36.04
N ALA A 59 -3.51 -4.36 -35.54
CA ALA A 59 -3.33 -4.06 -34.10
C ALA A 59 -4.10 -2.80 -33.72
N ILE A 60 -3.96 -1.78 -34.56
CA ILE A 60 -4.76 -0.56 -34.46
C ILE A 60 -6.25 -0.90 -34.65
N GLY A 61 -6.62 -1.73 -35.63
CA GLY A 61 -8.00 -2.10 -35.91
C GLY A 61 -8.71 -2.76 -34.72
N GLU A 62 -8.05 -3.68 -34.02
CA GLU A 62 -8.62 -4.26 -32.79
C GLU A 62 -8.69 -3.25 -31.65
N LEU A 63 -7.68 -2.40 -31.47
CA LEU A 63 -7.72 -1.36 -30.44
C LEU A 63 -8.81 -0.31 -30.70
N VAL A 64 -9.10 -0.01 -31.97
CA VAL A 64 -10.24 0.82 -32.38
C VAL A 64 -11.55 0.10 -32.06
N LYS A 65 -11.66 -1.18 -32.42
CA LYS A 65 -12.84 -2.01 -32.10
C LYS A 65 -13.11 -2.11 -30.59
N GLU A 66 -12.06 -2.20 -29.79
CA GLU A 66 -12.11 -2.22 -28.32
C GLU A 66 -12.34 -0.84 -27.69
N GLY A 67 -12.36 0.23 -28.50
CA GLY A 67 -12.58 1.60 -28.04
C GLY A 67 -11.38 2.22 -27.30
N TRP A 68 -10.17 1.71 -27.49
CA TRP A 68 -8.92 2.31 -27.00
C TRP A 68 -8.41 3.42 -27.93
N LEU A 69 -8.67 3.29 -29.22
CA LEU A 69 -8.22 4.24 -30.24
C LEU A 69 -9.39 4.66 -31.15
N TYR A 70 -9.22 5.77 -31.84
CA TYR A 70 -10.03 6.14 -33.00
C TYR A 70 -9.13 6.66 -34.12
N THR A 71 -9.64 6.62 -35.36
CA THR A 71 -8.90 7.06 -36.53
C THR A 71 -9.60 8.23 -37.21
N GLU A 72 -8.83 9.23 -37.59
CA GLU A 72 -9.30 10.36 -38.40
C GLU A 72 -8.68 10.25 -39.79
N ARG A 73 -9.54 10.22 -40.81
CA ARG A 73 -9.11 9.98 -42.20
C ARG A 73 -8.09 11.03 -42.64
N GLY A 74 -6.88 10.58 -42.95
CA GLY A 74 -5.77 11.44 -43.39
C GLY A 74 -5.01 12.16 -42.26
N ALA A 75 -5.57 12.22 -41.05
CA ALA A 75 -4.94 12.90 -39.92
C ALA A 75 -4.16 11.94 -39.01
N GLY A 76 -4.62 10.70 -38.83
CA GLY A 76 -3.88 9.66 -38.10
C GLY A 76 -4.74 8.81 -37.17
N THR A 77 -4.09 8.21 -36.18
CA THR A 77 -4.73 7.43 -35.10
C THR A 77 -4.51 8.12 -33.77
N TYR A 78 -5.54 8.19 -32.94
CA TYR A 78 -5.57 8.96 -31.71
C TYR A 78 -6.05 8.08 -30.56
N CYS A 79 -5.58 8.38 -29.34
CA CYS A 79 -6.06 7.73 -28.13
C CYS A 79 -7.48 8.18 -27.80
N SER A 80 -8.42 7.25 -27.62
CA SER A 80 -9.81 7.59 -27.36
C SER A 80 -10.01 8.22 -25.99
N ASN A 81 -10.80 9.29 -25.92
CA ASN A 81 -11.35 9.75 -24.64
C ASN A 81 -12.47 8.83 -24.18
N ARG A 82 -12.05 7.80 -23.46
CA ARG A 82 -12.93 6.78 -22.92
C ARG A 82 -13.95 7.35 -21.92
N THR A 83 -13.67 8.46 -21.23
CA THR A 83 -14.59 9.08 -20.27
C THR A 83 -15.92 9.53 -20.89
N ILE A 84 -15.89 10.04 -22.12
CA ILE A 84 -17.07 10.57 -22.84
C ILE A 84 -18.01 9.43 -23.25
N HIS A 85 -17.46 8.30 -23.71
CA HIS A 85 -18.25 7.16 -24.17
C HIS A 85 -19.04 6.43 -23.06
N LYS A 86 -18.82 6.71 -21.76
CA LYS A 86 -19.67 6.19 -20.66
C LYS A 86 -21.05 6.87 -20.65
N ALA A 87 -21.15 8.10 -21.14
CA ALA A 87 -22.41 8.85 -21.19
C ALA A 87 -23.34 8.38 -22.33
N GLU A 88 -22.78 7.70 -23.35
CA GLU A 88 -23.51 7.29 -24.55
C GLU A 88 -23.99 5.83 -24.51
N SER A 89 -23.47 5.01 -23.58
CA SER A 89 -23.88 3.60 -23.41
C SER A 89 -25.15 3.49 -22.55
N ALA A 90 -26.21 2.86 -23.08
CA ALA A 90 -27.53 2.69 -22.44
C ALA A 90 -27.57 1.72 -21.23
N GLU A 91 -26.43 1.22 -20.76
CA GLU A 91 -26.35 0.42 -19.53
C GLU A 91 -26.33 1.34 -18.31
N ILE A 92 -27.12 1.02 -17.28
CA ILE A 92 -27.07 1.69 -15.98
C ILE A 92 -25.61 1.61 -15.50
N PRO A 93 -24.89 2.75 -15.36
CA PRO A 93 -23.49 2.69 -14.99
C PRO A 93 -23.35 2.09 -13.60
N GLN A 94 -22.74 0.92 -13.51
CA GLN A 94 -22.47 0.30 -12.22
C GLN A 94 -21.48 1.19 -11.46
N LYS A 95 -21.96 1.79 -10.36
CA LYS A 95 -21.18 2.66 -9.49
C LYS A 95 -20.19 1.80 -8.69
N LYS A 96 -18.89 1.98 -8.89
CA LYS A 96 -17.86 1.12 -8.29
C LYS A 96 -16.73 1.94 -7.66
N ILE A 97 -16.40 1.61 -6.42
CA ILE A 97 -15.20 2.11 -5.73
C ILE A 97 -14.27 0.95 -5.45
N ALA A 98 -12.99 1.12 -5.78
CA ALA A 98 -11.95 0.13 -5.48
C ALA A 98 -11.31 0.47 -4.13
N ILE A 99 -11.05 -0.55 -3.32
CA ILE A 99 -10.18 -0.45 -2.15
C ILE A 99 -8.98 -1.36 -2.43
N ILE A 100 -7.79 -0.76 -2.48
CA ILE A 100 -6.52 -1.44 -2.63
C ILE A 100 -5.83 -1.47 -1.27
N THR A 101 -5.50 -2.66 -0.79
CA THR A 101 -4.72 -2.87 0.43
C THR A 101 -3.49 -3.72 0.12
N THR A 102 -2.49 -3.72 1.00
CA THR A 102 -1.39 -4.69 0.90
C THR A 102 -1.89 -6.12 1.12
N TYR A 103 -2.61 -6.38 2.21
CA TYR A 103 -3.10 -7.71 2.57
C TYR A 103 -4.54 -7.66 3.11
N ILE A 104 -5.51 -8.12 2.31
CA ILE A 104 -6.95 -8.03 2.66
C ILE A 104 -7.28 -8.73 3.99
N SER A 105 -6.60 -9.84 4.28
CA SER A 105 -6.87 -10.69 5.44
C SER A 105 -6.00 -10.38 6.65
N ASP A 106 -5.02 -9.49 6.54
CA ASP A 106 -4.11 -9.19 7.66
C ASP A 106 -4.82 -8.35 8.72
N TYR A 107 -4.35 -8.47 9.96
CA TYR A 107 -5.12 -8.28 11.19
C TYR A 107 -5.76 -6.88 11.40
N ILE A 108 -5.36 -5.84 10.68
CA ILE A 108 -5.98 -4.50 10.76
C ILE A 108 -6.94 -4.19 9.61
N PHE A 109 -6.76 -4.80 8.45
CA PHE A 109 -7.45 -4.42 7.22
C PHE A 109 -8.93 -4.76 7.20
N PRO A 110 -9.41 -5.90 7.73
CA PRO A 110 -10.84 -6.18 7.81
C PRO A 110 -11.63 -5.08 8.52
N SER A 111 -11.06 -4.45 9.55
CA SER A 111 -11.71 -3.35 10.28
C SER A 111 -11.71 -2.04 9.50
N ILE A 112 -10.64 -1.74 8.76
CA ILE A 112 -10.56 -0.60 7.84
C ILE A 112 -11.56 -0.76 6.69
N ILE A 113 -11.54 -1.93 6.03
CA ILE A 113 -12.44 -2.27 4.92
C ILE A 113 -13.90 -2.18 5.37
N ARG A 114 -14.24 -2.72 6.55
CA ARG A 114 -15.60 -2.62 7.10
C ARG A 114 -16.04 -1.18 7.33
N GLY A 115 -15.15 -0.34 7.85
CA GLY A 115 -15.43 1.09 8.06
C GLY A 115 -15.69 1.83 6.75
N ALA A 116 -14.88 1.54 5.71
CA ALA A 116 -15.06 2.13 4.39
C ALA A 116 -16.30 1.61 3.67
N GLU A 117 -16.51 0.29 3.66
CA GLU A 117 -17.62 -0.37 2.99
C GLU A 117 -18.97 0.08 3.54
N ALA A 118 -19.09 0.25 4.87
CA ALA A 118 -20.32 0.71 5.49
C ALA A 118 -20.79 2.08 4.96
N GLU A 119 -19.88 3.00 4.66
CA GLU A 119 -20.21 4.32 4.09
C GLU A 119 -20.42 4.24 2.56
N ILE A 120 -19.58 3.48 1.85
CA ILE A 120 -19.64 3.35 0.38
C ILE A 120 -20.96 2.68 -0.05
N SER A 121 -21.33 1.59 0.62
CA SER A 121 -22.52 0.81 0.29
C SER A 121 -23.83 1.57 0.57
N GLN A 122 -23.84 2.46 1.58
CA GLN A 122 -24.99 3.35 1.86
C GLN A 122 -25.29 4.30 0.69
N GLU A 123 -24.29 4.65 -0.10
CA GLU A 123 -24.42 5.53 -1.27
C GLU A 123 -24.69 4.76 -2.58
N GLY A 124 -24.92 3.44 -2.49
CA GLY A 124 -25.24 2.57 -3.62
C GLY A 124 -24.06 2.26 -4.54
N TYR A 125 -22.83 2.43 -4.05
CA TYR A 125 -21.62 2.02 -4.77
C TYR A 125 -21.26 0.58 -4.40
N GLN A 126 -20.86 -0.22 -5.38
CA GLN A 126 -20.24 -1.52 -5.14
C GLN A 126 -18.77 -1.35 -4.77
N VAL A 127 -18.33 -2.03 -3.71
CA VAL A 127 -16.93 -2.12 -3.31
C VAL A 127 -16.23 -3.28 -4.04
N SER A 128 -15.07 -3.02 -4.64
CA SER A 128 -14.16 -4.07 -5.11
C SER A 128 -12.86 -4.03 -4.32
N LEU A 129 -12.43 -5.18 -3.79
CA LEU A 129 -11.22 -5.30 -2.98
C LEU A 129 -10.07 -5.86 -3.81
N PHE A 130 -8.89 -5.25 -3.67
CA PHE A 130 -7.66 -5.69 -4.32
C PHE A 130 -6.51 -5.77 -3.31
N SER A 131 -5.63 -6.75 -3.50
CA SER A 131 -4.46 -6.98 -2.63
C SER A 131 -3.18 -6.83 -3.44
N THR A 132 -2.31 -5.90 -3.08
CA THR A 132 -1.00 -5.74 -3.75
C THR A 132 0.02 -6.75 -3.26
N ASN A 133 -0.21 -7.36 -2.09
CA ASN A 133 0.76 -8.18 -1.37
C ASN A 133 2.08 -7.45 -1.09
N ASN A 134 2.02 -6.12 -1.03
CA ASN A 134 3.16 -5.21 -0.96
C ASN A 134 4.16 -5.40 -2.13
N ASP A 135 3.64 -5.63 -3.34
CA ASP A 135 4.41 -5.83 -4.58
C ASP A 135 3.97 -4.85 -5.68
N HIS A 136 4.94 -4.14 -6.28
CA HIS A 136 4.67 -3.13 -7.30
C HIS A 136 4.18 -3.71 -8.63
N ASP A 137 4.51 -4.94 -9.01
CA ASP A 137 3.98 -5.54 -10.23
C ASP A 137 2.51 -5.91 -10.07
N GLN A 138 2.11 -6.35 -8.87
CA GLN A 138 0.71 -6.58 -8.50
C GLN A 138 -0.06 -5.26 -8.45
N GLU A 139 0.48 -4.22 -7.82
CA GLU A 139 -0.07 -2.87 -7.83
C GLU A 139 -0.34 -2.39 -9.26
N ARG A 140 0.64 -2.53 -10.17
CA ARG A 140 0.48 -2.17 -11.59
C ARG A 140 -0.72 -2.84 -12.23
N ARG A 141 -0.84 -4.16 -12.09
CA ARG A 141 -1.95 -4.93 -12.67
C ARG A 141 -3.31 -4.48 -12.12
N ILE A 142 -3.37 -4.12 -10.83
CA ILE A 142 -4.57 -3.60 -10.18
C ILE A 142 -4.93 -2.23 -10.76
N LEU A 143 -3.96 -1.30 -10.86
CA LEU A 143 -4.18 0.02 -11.45
C LEU A 143 -4.64 -0.09 -12.92
N GLU A 144 -4.04 -0.99 -13.71
CA GLU A 144 -4.47 -1.28 -15.08
C GLU A 144 -5.92 -1.79 -15.15
N ALA A 145 -6.31 -2.65 -14.21
CA ALA A 145 -7.69 -3.14 -14.12
C ALA A 145 -8.65 -2.00 -13.75
N ILE A 146 -8.27 -1.13 -12.82
CA ILE A 146 -9.05 0.03 -12.39
C ILE A 146 -9.29 0.99 -13.57
N ILE A 147 -8.23 1.34 -14.30
CA ILE A 147 -8.29 2.20 -15.49
C ILE A 147 -9.15 1.55 -16.58
N THR A 148 -8.96 0.25 -16.81
CA THR A 148 -9.68 -0.49 -17.85
C THR A 148 -11.18 -0.57 -17.56
N GLN A 149 -11.55 -0.85 -16.29
CA GLN A 149 -12.92 -1.05 -15.83
C GLN A 149 -13.62 0.24 -15.39
N ARG A 150 -12.91 1.37 -15.38
CA ARG A 150 -13.41 2.73 -15.10
C ARG A 150 -14.17 2.83 -13.77
N PHE A 151 -13.46 2.52 -12.69
CA PHE A 151 -13.95 2.79 -11.34
C PHE A 151 -14.27 4.29 -11.15
N ASP A 152 -15.24 4.59 -10.30
CA ASP A 152 -15.64 5.97 -10.01
C ASP A 152 -14.73 6.62 -8.97
N GLY A 153 -14.00 5.83 -8.18
CA GLY A 153 -12.93 6.28 -7.30
C GLY A 153 -12.15 5.13 -6.67
N VAL A 154 -11.04 5.45 -6.02
CA VAL A 154 -10.14 4.45 -5.43
C VAL A 154 -9.65 4.90 -4.05
N ILE A 155 -9.69 3.99 -3.07
CA ILE A 155 -8.99 4.13 -1.79
C ILE A 155 -7.76 3.22 -1.85
N ILE A 156 -6.58 3.77 -1.59
CA ILE A 156 -5.31 3.07 -1.85
C ILE A 156 -4.44 3.08 -0.61
N GLU A 157 -4.05 1.90 -0.12
CA GLU A 157 -2.87 1.81 0.71
C GLU A 157 -1.62 1.76 -0.17
N ALA A 158 -0.69 2.69 0.05
CA ALA A 158 0.54 2.77 -0.71
C ALA A 158 1.41 1.51 -0.54
N THR A 159 1.85 0.93 -1.66
CA THR A 159 2.74 -0.23 -1.70
C THR A 159 4.19 0.22 -1.60
N MET A 160 4.94 -0.36 -0.67
CA MET A 160 6.34 -0.04 -0.42
C MET A 160 6.64 1.47 -0.40
N SER A 161 5.85 2.23 0.37
CA SER A 161 5.79 3.69 0.32
C SER A 161 7.11 4.41 0.66
N ALA A 162 8.07 3.73 1.29
CA ALA A 162 9.40 4.28 1.57
C ALA A 162 10.42 3.99 0.44
N THR A 163 9.97 3.49 -0.71
CA THR A 163 10.81 3.19 -1.87
C THR A 163 10.32 3.92 -3.12
N LEU A 164 11.17 4.01 -4.15
CA LEU A 164 10.79 4.62 -5.42
C LEU A 164 9.66 3.82 -6.07
N ASN A 165 8.51 4.46 -6.28
CA ASN A 165 7.37 3.81 -6.92
C ASN A 165 7.53 3.78 -8.46
N PRO A 166 7.65 2.60 -9.09
CA PRO A 166 7.74 2.48 -10.55
C PRO A 166 6.41 2.74 -11.27
N ASN A 167 5.31 2.88 -10.53
CA ASN A 167 3.95 3.00 -11.07
C ASN A 167 3.38 4.42 -10.98
N ILE A 168 4.18 5.45 -10.66
CA ILE A 168 3.73 6.85 -10.58
C ILE A 168 2.91 7.29 -11.80
N ASN A 169 3.33 6.91 -13.01
CA ASN A 169 2.61 7.27 -14.23
C ASN A 169 1.17 6.74 -14.28
N TYR A 170 0.87 5.61 -13.63
CA TYR A 170 -0.50 5.08 -13.54
C TYR A 170 -1.39 5.94 -12.63
N TYR A 171 -0.84 6.47 -11.54
CA TYR A 171 -1.55 7.41 -10.66
C TYR A 171 -1.86 8.72 -11.40
N LEU A 172 -0.86 9.29 -12.09
CA LEU A 172 -1.06 10.48 -12.93
C LEU A 172 -2.07 10.21 -14.05
N HIS A 173 -2.09 9.00 -14.60
CA HIS A 173 -3.09 8.62 -15.59
C HIS A 173 -4.51 8.61 -14.98
N LEU A 174 -4.70 8.06 -13.77
CA LEU A 174 -5.99 8.14 -13.06
C LEU A 174 -6.48 9.59 -12.95
N GLU A 175 -5.60 10.53 -12.58
CA GLU A 175 -5.93 11.96 -12.48
C GLU A 175 -6.35 12.53 -13.83
N SER A 176 -5.60 12.24 -14.90
CA SER A 176 -5.86 12.76 -16.25
C SER A 176 -7.20 12.28 -16.83
N ILE A 177 -7.65 11.07 -16.48
CA ILE A 177 -8.96 10.55 -16.87
C ILE A 177 -10.03 10.83 -15.79
N GLY A 178 -9.65 11.52 -14.72
CA GLY A 178 -10.47 11.93 -13.58
C GLY A 178 -11.11 10.75 -12.83
N ILE A 179 -10.34 9.71 -12.55
CA ILE A 179 -10.67 8.74 -11.51
C ILE A 179 -9.98 9.24 -10.23
N PRO A 180 -10.72 9.82 -9.27
CA PRO A 180 -10.12 10.30 -8.04
C PRO A 180 -9.58 9.13 -7.22
N TYR A 181 -8.50 9.37 -6.50
CA TYR A 181 -7.99 8.44 -5.49
C TYR A 181 -7.62 9.19 -4.23
N ILE A 182 -7.64 8.47 -3.11
CA ILE A 182 -7.09 8.91 -1.83
C ILE A 182 -6.17 7.82 -1.29
N MET A 183 -5.21 8.20 -0.45
CA MET A 183 -4.30 7.25 0.17
C MET A 183 -4.54 7.07 1.66
N ILE A 184 -4.36 5.86 2.17
CA ILE A 184 -4.53 5.52 3.58
C ILE A 184 -3.25 4.91 4.16
N ASN A 185 -3.04 5.11 5.47
CA ASN A 185 -1.89 4.65 6.26
C ASN A 185 -0.54 5.29 5.87
N ALA A 186 -0.25 5.39 4.57
CA ALA A 186 0.86 6.13 3.99
C ALA A 186 0.49 6.63 2.59
N PHE A 187 1.38 7.41 1.99
CA PHE A 187 1.20 7.99 0.66
C PHE A 187 2.54 8.16 -0.05
N TYR A 188 2.53 8.34 -1.37
CA TYR A 188 3.70 8.76 -2.14
C TYR A 188 3.80 10.29 -2.11
N GLU A 189 4.91 10.83 -1.62
CA GLU A 189 5.08 12.27 -1.45
C GLU A 189 5.04 13.02 -2.78
N GLU A 190 5.55 12.41 -3.85
CA GLU A 190 5.64 12.99 -5.20
C GLU A 190 4.28 13.23 -5.86
N LEU A 191 3.22 12.61 -5.36
CA LEU A 191 1.85 12.76 -5.87
C LEU A 191 1.01 13.78 -5.07
N GLU A 192 1.48 14.19 -3.89
CA GLU A 192 0.73 15.05 -2.95
C GLU A 192 -0.78 14.69 -2.81
N PRO A 193 -1.14 13.40 -2.62
CA PRO A 193 -2.54 13.00 -2.66
C PRO A 193 -3.28 13.42 -1.39
N ILE A 194 -4.60 13.54 -1.49
CA ILE A 194 -5.45 13.54 -0.29
C ILE A 194 -5.21 12.22 0.45
N SER A 195 -4.86 12.31 1.73
CA SER A 195 -4.53 11.13 2.52
C SER A 195 -5.24 11.11 3.87
N VAL A 196 -5.43 9.90 4.39
CA VAL A 196 -5.95 9.66 5.74
C VAL A 196 -4.94 8.75 6.45
N VAL A 197 -4.14 9.37 7.31
CA VAL A 197 -3.01 8.72 7.98
C VAL A 197 -3.11 8.91 9.49
N ILE A 198 -2.19 8.29 10.22
CA ILE A 198 -2.02 8.44 11.67
C ILE A 198 -0.69 9.16 11.90
N ASP A 199 -0.52 9.78 13.07
CA ASP A 199 0.78 10.33 13.48
C ASP A 199 1.73 9.21 13.95
N ASP A 200 2.33 8.50 12.99
CA ASP A 200 3.28 7.40 13.26
C ASP A 200 4.55 7.85 14.01
N GLU A 201 4.99 9.09 13.82
CA GLU A 201 6.15 9.63 14.55
C GLU A 201 5.80 9.84 16.02
N LYS A 202 4.65 10.46 16.31
CA LYS A 202 4.13 10.56 17.68
C LYS A 202 3.91 9.17 18.29
N GLY A 203 3.36 8.23 17.53
CA GLY A 203 3.16 6.85 17.99
C GLY A 203 4.47 6.20 18.42
N GLY A 204 5.51 6.22 17.57
CA GLY A 204 6.84 5.68 17.91
C GLY A 204 7.49 6.39 19.11
N TYR A 205 7.26 7.70 19.25
CA TYR A 205 7.71 8.47 20.41
C TYR A 205 7.03 7.97 21.69
N LEU A 206 5.70 7.85 21.69
CA LEU A 206 4.92 7.41 22.86
C LEU A 206 5.26 5.97 23.30
N GLN A 207 5.47 5.03 22.36
CA GLN A 207 5.90 3.67 22.69
C GLN A 207 7.20 3.68 23.51
N THR A 208 8.13 4.50 23.05
CA THR A 208 9.49 4.55 23.59
C THR A 208 9.52 5.34 24.89
N GLU A 209 8.87 6.50 24.93
CA GLU A 209 8.73 7.34 26.13
C GLU A 209 8.12 6.56 27.29
N HIS A 210 7.12 5.72 27.02
CA HIS A 210 6.52 4.86 28.04
C HIS A 210 7.54 3.95 28.73
N LEU A 211 8.36 3.25 27.95
CA LEU A 211 9.42 2.40 28.50
C LEU A 211 10.48 3.22 29.26
N ILE A 212 10.85 4.40 28.75
CA ILE A 212 11.81 5.28 29.43
C ILE A 212 11.25 5.72 30.79
N LYS A 213 9.97 6.12 30.87
CA LYS A 213 9.29 6.52 32.11
C LYS A 213 9.17 5.37 33.12
N LEU A 214 9.15 4.13 32.64
CA LEU A 214 9.21 2.92 33.46
C LEU A 214 10.65 2.55 33.89
N GLY A 215 11.67 3.34 33.54
CA GLY A 215 13.06 3.15 33.97
C GLY A 215 13.92 2.37 32.97
N HIS A 216 13.37 1.97 31.81
CA HIS A 216 14.14 1.25 30.79
C HIS A 216 15.15 2.15 30.09
N LYS A 217 16.43 1.75 30.15
CA LYS A 217 17.53 2.42 29.44
C LYS A 217 18.08 1.61 28.25
N ARG A 218 17.91 0.29 28.30
CA ARG A 218 18.29 -0.64 27.23
C ARG A 218 17.02 -1.06 26.51
N ILE A 219 16.64 -0.29 25.50
CA ILE A 219 15.45 -0.51 24.70
C ILE A 219 15.92 -0.91 23.29
N ALA A 220 15.35 -1.98 22.75
CA ALA A 220 15.53 -2.37 21.35
C ALA A 220 14.29 -2.03 20.53
N GLY A 221 14.48 -1.43 19.36
CA GLY A 221 13.43 -1.04 18.43
C GLY A 221 13.47 -1.85 17.15
N PHE A 222 12.32 -2.37 16.72
CA PHE A 222 12.18 -3.15 15.49
C PHE A 222 11.27 -2.41 14.51
N PHE A 223 11.80 -2.05 13.34
CA PHE A 223 11.12 -1.20 12.39
C PHE A 223 11.15 -1.75 10.98
N LYS A 224 9.99 -1.78 10.34
CA LYS A 224 9.88 -2.02 8.91
C LYS A 224 10.32 -0.77 8.15
N THR A 225 11.10 -0.90 7.07
CA THR A 225 11.70 0.26 6.38
C THR A 225 11.41 0.32 4.89
N ASP A 226 10.58 -0.58 4.38
CA ASP A 226 10.02 -0.47 3.02
C ASP A 226 8.67 0.25 3.01
N ASP A 227 8.14 0.68 4.16
CA ASP A 227 6.98 1.58 4.26
C ASP A 227 7.29 2.82 5.13
N LEU A 228 6.57 3.92 4.86
CA LEU A 228 6.76 5.19 5.57
C LEU A 228 6.30 5.12 7.02
N GLN A 229 5.31 4.28 7.35
CA GLN A 229 4.85 4.11 8.73
C GLN A 229 6.01 3.68 9.62
N GLY A 230 6.74 2.62 9.24
CA GLY A 230 7.85 2.11 10.04
C GLY A 230 9.04 3.08 10.11
N VAL A 231 9.33 3.82 9.03
CA VAL A 231 10.33 4.89 9.04
C VAL A 231 9.96 6.00 10.04
N LYS A 232 8.69 6.42 10.06
CA LYS A 232 8.20 7.45 10.99
C LYS A 232 8.18 6.96 12.44
N ARG A 233 7.75 5.72 12.69
CA ARG A 233 7.80 5.08 14.02
C ARG A 233 9.24 5.01 14.54
N MET A 234 10.20 4.64 13.68
CA MET A 234 11.63 4.65 14.02
C MET A 234 12.14 6.06 14.37
N LYS A 235 11.72 7.07 13.60
CA LYS A 235 12.04 8.48 13.90
C LYS A 235 11.53 8.89 15.28
N GLY A 236 10.30 8.52 15.63
CA GLY A 236 9.71 8.72 16.95
C GLY A 236 10.52 8.08 18.08
N TYR A 237 10.92 6.82 17.89
CA TYR A 237 11.78 6.09 18.83
C TYR A 237 13.13 6.80 19.08
N ILE A 238 13.83 7.18 18.00
CA ILE A 238 15.11 7.89 18.10
C ILE A 238 14.93 9.24 18.81
N LYS A 239 13.83 9.95 18.49
CA LYS A 239 13.51 11.25 19.10
C LYS A 239 13.27 11.11 20.61
N ALA A 240 12.51 10.10 21.04
CA ALA A 240 12.24 9.87 22.46
C ALA A 240 13.51 9.58 23.27
N LEU A 241 14.42 8.75 22.73
CA LEU A 241 15.71 8.48 23.36
C LEU A 241 16.54 9.76 23.51
N ARG A 242 16.61 10.57 22.45
CA ARG A 242 17.36 11.84 22.44
C ARG A 242 16.82 12.82 23.45
N ASP A 243 15.51 13.03 23.48
CA ASP A 243 14.85 14.00 24.35
C ASP A 243 15.02 13.64 25.84
N HIS A 244 15.20 12.35 26.16
CA HIS A 244 15.44 11.85 27.52
C HIS A 244 16.93 11.60 27.83
N GLY A 245 17.85 12.01 26.95
CA GLY A 245 19.29 11.91 27.18
C GLY A 245 19.83 10.47 27.20
N LEU A 246 19.14 9.51 26.58
CA LEU A 246 19.61 8.13 26.46
C LEU A 246 20.49 7.96 25.22
N SER A 247 21.54 7.15 25.36
CA SER A 247 22.46 6.82 24.26
C SER A 247 21.75 6.01 23.18
N ILE A 248 21.84 6.45 21.93
CA ILE A 248 21.34 5.71 20.78
C ILE A 248 22.41 4.69 20.35
N ASN A 249 22.19 3.42 20.67
CA ASN A 249 23.03 2.32 20.20
C ASN A 249 22.44 1.75 18.91
N SER A 250 23.17 1.82 17.79
CA SER A 250 22.72 1.30 16.50
C SER A 250 22.45 -0.21 16.53
N LYS A 251 23.11 -0.97 17.42
CA LYS A 251 22.84 -2.39 17.61
C LYS A 251 21.43 -2.66 18.13
N ASN A 252 20.79 -1.70 18.80
CA ASN A 252 19.43 -1.81 19.32
C ASN A 252 18.37 -1.37 18.30
N ILE A 253 18.75 -1.04 17.06
CA ILE A 253 17.82 -0.64 16.00
C ILE A 253 17.83 -1.71 14.93
N ILE A 254 16.78 -2.52 14.90
CA ILE A 254 16.60 -3.61 13.94
C ILE A 254 15.70 -3.09 12.82
N THR A 255 16.23 -3.03 11.61
CA THR A 255 15.46 -2.67 10.41
C THR A 255 15.26 -3.88 9.52
N TYR A 256 14.08 -4.00 8.92
CA TYR A 256 13.74 -5.11 8.03
C TYR A 256 12.75 -4.68 6.95
N SER A 257 12.73 -5.38 5.82
CA SER A 257 11.71 -5.24 4.78
C SER A 257 10.59 -6.28 4.92
N THR A 258 9.56 -6.16 4.10
CA THR A 258 8.46 -7.15 4.00
C THR A 258 8.97 -8.56 3.73
N SER A 259 9.98 -8.72 2.87
CA SER A 259 10.55 -10.05 2.56
C SER A 259 11.30 -10.66 3.74
N GLU A 260 11.80 -9.83 4.64
CA GLU A 260 12.56 -10.23 5.82
C GLU A 260 11.69 -10.38 7.08
N LYS A 261 10.39 -10.02 7.01
CA LYS A 261 9.50 -9.87 8.18
C LYS A 261 9.36 -11.11 9.05
N LEU A 262 9.56 -12.31 8.47
CA LEU A 262 9.41 -13.59 9.17
C LEU A 262 10.71 -14.12 9.79
N THR A 263 11.87 -13.60 9.40
CA THR A 263 13.17 -14.19 9.78
C THR A 263 14.01 -13.20 10.57
N LYS A 264 14.35 -12.06 9.95
CA LYS A 264 15.36 -11.12 10.48
C LYS A 264 15.04 -10.58 11.87
N PRO A 265 13.81 -10.13 12.20
CA PRO A 265 13.50 -9.68 13.56
C PRO A 265 13.74 -10.77 14.62
N ALA A 266 13.33 -12.01 14.34
CA ALA A 266 13.49 -13.14 15.24
C ALA A 266 14.96 -13.53 15.43
N GLU A 267 15.73 -13.59 14.33
CA GLU A 267 17.17 -13.86 14.37
C GLU A 267 17.94 -12.79 15.14
N CYS A 268 17.64 -11.51 14.89
CA CYS A 268 18.25 -10.40 15.62
C CYS A 268 17.93 -10.44 17.11
N LEU A 269 16.66 -10.66 17.49
CA LEU A 269 16.29 -10.78 18.89
C LEU A 269 17.02 -11.94 19.56
N LYS A 270 17.04 -13.12 18.91
CA LYS A 270 17.75 -14.29 19.44
C LYS A 270 19.24 -13.99 19.69
N ALA A 271 19.91 -13.35 18.73
CA ALA A 271 21.32 -12.98 18.87
C ALA A 271 21.56 -11.96 20.00
N MET A 272 20.64 -11.00 20.20
CA MET A 272 20.72 -10.04 21.30
C MET A 272 20.54 -10.68 22.67
N LEU A 273 19.67 -11.69 22.77
CA LEU A 273 19.47 -12.42 24.02
C LEU A 273 20.65 -13.36 24.31
N ASP A 274 21.29 -13.91 23.28
CA ASP A 274 22.45 -14.80 23.42
C ASP A 274 23.75 -14.07 23.81
N SER A 275 23.87 -12.75 23.63
CA SER A 275 25.11 -12.02 23.93
C SER A 275 25.42 -11.85 25.42
N GLY A 276 24.43 -12.06 26.31
CA GLY A 276 24.55 -12.04 27.78
C GLY A 276 24.89 -10.69 28.44
N THR A 277 25.63 -9.82 27.74
CA THR A 277 25.93 -8.43 28.14
C THR A 277 25.04 -7.48 27.34
N GLU A 278 24.52 -6.44 28.00
CA GLU A 278 23.67 -5.39 27.42
C GLU A 278 22.31 -5.84 26.84
N GLN A 279 21.74 -6.96 27.31
CA GLN A 279 20.40 -7.41 26.86
C GLN A 279 19.34 -6.30 27.01
N PRO A 280 18.45 -6.15 26.01
CA PRO A 280 17.35 -5.20 26.10
C PRO A 280 16.39 -5.60 27.23
N THR A 281 15.93 -4.59 27.96
CA THR A 281 14.90 -4.74 29.01
C THR A 281 13.51 -4.34 28.52
N GLY A 282 13.45 -3.68 27.36
CA GLY A 282 12.23 -3.20 26.74
C GLY A 282 12.33 -3.32 25.21
N LEU A 283 11.24 -3.75 24.57
CA LEU A 283 11.11 -3.83 23.12
C LEU A 283 10.05 -2.84 22.63
N VAL A 284 10.41 -2.02 21.64
CA VAL A 284 9.48 -1.22 20.84
C VAL A 284 9.30 -1.92 19.50
N CYS A 285 8.12 -2.48 19.28
CA CYS A 285 7.82 -3.25 18.09
C CYS A 285 7.10 -2.40 17.05
N TYR A 286 7.43 -2.64 15.77
CA TYR A 286 6.77 -2.02 14.62
C TYR A 286 5.25 -2.08 14.75
N ASN A 287 4.70 -3.24 15.11
CA ASN A 287 3.27 -3.45 15.26
C ASN A 287 2.94 -4.69 16.14
N ASP A 288 1.66 -4.90 16.44
CA ASP A 288 1.19 -6.02 17.29
C ASP A 288 1.48 -7.40 16.68
N GLU A 289 1.42 -7.56 15.35
CA GLU A 289 1.76 -8.83 14.71
C GLU A 289 3.25 -9.19 14.93
N LEU A 290 4.15 -8.22 14.83
CA LEU A 290 5.55 -8.45 15.11
C LEU A 290 5.74 -8.90 16.56
N VAL A 291 5.02 -8.29 17.51
CA VAL A 291 5.07 -8.72 18.92
C VAL A 291 4.78 -10.21 19.01
N MET A 292 3.69 -10.69 18.38
CA MET A 292 3.33 -12.12 18.39
C MET A 292 4.45 -13.03 17.91
N ARG A 293 5.21 -12.62 16.88
CA ARG A 293 6.34 -13.40 16.36
C ARG A 293 7.51 -13.43 17.35
N LEU A 294 7.78 -12.30 18.00
CA LEU A 294 8.85 -12.20 18.99
C LEU A 294 8.51 -12.92 20.30
N LEU A 295 7.23 -13.06 20.66
CA LEU A 295 6.78 -13.85 21.82
C LEU A 295 7.31 -15.30 21.77
N ASP A 296 7.30 -15.92 20.59
CA ASP A 296 7.79 -17.30 20.44
C ASP A 296 9.30 -17.40 20.70
N ILE A 297 10.07 -16.37 20.34
CA ILE A 297 11.51 -16.31 20.60
C ILE A 297 11.78 -16.09 22.09
N LEU A 298 11.01 -15.21 22.74
CA LEU A 298 11.11 -14.97 24.18
C LEU A 298 10.80 -16.22 24.97
N ARG A 299 9.75 -16.96 24.59
CA ARG A 299 9.40 -18.26 25.18
C ARG A 299 10.51 -19.30 25.01
N GLN A 300 11.12 -19.40 23.83
CA GLN A 300 12.26 -20.30 23.59
C GLN A 300 13.52 -19.95 24.40
N LYS A 301 13.59 -18.72 24.91
CA LYS A 301 14.66 -18.23 25.79
C LYS A 301 14.26 -18.20 27.26
N ASP A 302 13.13 -18.83 27.60
CA ASP A 302 12.56 -18.88 28.96
C ASP A 302 12.37 -17.48 29.57
N MET A 303 12.09 -16.47 28.74
CA MET A 303 11.84 -15.09 29.17
C MET A 303 10.33 -14.83 29.33
N ASN A 304 9.97 -14.24 30.47
CA ASN A 304 8.61 -13.85 30.79
C ASN A 304 8.37 -12.38 30.46
N ILE A 305 7.15 -12.07 30.01
CA ILE A 305 6.68 -10.70 29.83
C ILE A 305 5.61 -10.43 30.89
N PRO A 306 5.68 -9.31 31.64
CA PRO A 306 6.68 -8.25 31.54
C PRO A 306 7.94 -8.50 32.39
N GLU A 307 8.08 -9.67 33.03
CA GLU A 307 9.00 -9.83 34.16
C GLU A 307 10.48 -9.77 33.80
N ASP A 308 10.87 -10.38 32.69
CA ASP A 308 12.25 -10.35 32.21
C ASP A 308 12.42 -9.27 31.14
N ILE A 309 11.37 -9.00 30.37
CA ILE A 309 11.37 -8.01 29.30
C ILE A 309 10.00 -7.38 29.10
N SER A 310 9.98 -6.05 28.97
CA SER A 310 8.77 -5.30 28.62
C SER A 310 8.63 -5.18 27.11
N VAL A 311 7.40 -5.18 26.58
CA VAL A 311 7.13 -5.09 25.14
C VAL A 311 5.99 -4.11 24.88
N VAL A 312 6.17 -3.25 23.88
CA VAL A 312 5.13 -2.33 23.39
C VAL A 312 4.87 -2.58 21.91
N GLY A 313 3.60 -2.81 21.57
CA GLY A 313 3.12 -2.99 20.19
C GLY A 313 2.60 -1.71 19.56
N PHE A 314 2.01 -1.85 18.38
CA PHE A 314 1.34 -0.77 17.65
C PHE A 314 0.11 -1.38 16.96
N ASP A 315 -0.97 -0.59 16.90
CA ASP A 315 -2.22 -0.77 16.18
C ASP A 315 -3.43 -1.09 17.05
N ASN A 316 -3.26 -1.43 18.32
CA ASN A 316 -4.33 -1.88 19.21
C ASN A 316 -5.32 -2.81 18.52
N SER A 317 -4.79 -3.90 17.99
CA SER A 317 -5.56 -4.91 17.30
C SER A 317 -6.18 -5.92 18.23
N PHE A 318 -7.01 -6.82 17.69
CA PHE A 318 -7.54 -7.94 18.45
C PHE A 318 -6.41 -8.81 19.06
N LEU A 319 -5.22 -8.86 18.42
CA LEU A 319 -4.06 -9.60 18.94
C LEU A 319 -3.62 -9.06 20.30
N ALA A 320 -3.68 -7.75 20.51
CA ALA A 320 -3.32 -7.12 21.78
C ALA A 320 -4.21 -7.56 22.96
N GLU A 321 -5.41 -8.06 22.67
CA GLU A 321 -6.39 -8.46 23.67
C GLU A 321 -6.50 -9.98 23.84
N ILE A 322 -6.21 -10.79 22.83
CA ILE A 322 -6.36 -12.26 22.93
C ILE A 322 -5.12 -12.95 23.48
N THR A 323 -3.96 -12.29 23.45
CA THR A 323 -2.72 -12.82 24.03
C THR A 323 -2.89 -13.10 25.52
N GLU A 324 -2.11 -14.06 26.02
CA GLU A 324 -2.00 -14.34 27.45
C GLU A 324 -1.56 -13.08 28.21
N VAL A 325 -0.52 -12.42 27.70
CA VAL A 325 -0.08 -11.10 28.17
C VAL A 325 -0.72 -10.03 27.30
N LYS A 326 -1.68 -9.29 27.87
CA LYS A 326 -2.38 -8.21 27.17
C LYS A 326 -1.39 -7.10 26.80
N LEU A 327 -1.35 -6.72 25.53
CA LEU A 327 -0.30 -5.85 25.01
C LEU A 327 -0.61 -4.37 25.29
N THR A 328 0.37 -3.69 25.89
CA THR A 328 0.50 -2.23 25.82
C THR A 328 0.83 -1.86 24.38
N THR A 329 0.05 -0.98 23.77
CA THR A 329 0.10 -0.74 22.31
C THR A 329 -0.46 0.64 21.95
N ILE A 330 -0.10 1.15 20.79
CA ILE A 330 -0.60 2.42 20.26
C ILE A 330 -1.94 2.22 19.55
N GLU A 331 -2.92 3.09 19.82
CA GLU A 331 -4.22 3.04 19.16
C GLU A 331 -4.12 3.43 17.67
N HIS A 332 -4.58 2.52 16.80
CA HIS A 332 -4.87 2.80 15.41
C HIS A 332 -6.39 2.76 15.21
N PRO A 333 -7.03 3.89 14.82
CA PRO A 333 -8.48 3.99 14.68
C PRO A 333 -8.98 3.36 13.37
N LYS A 334 -8.78 2.05 13.23
CA LYS A 334 -8.93 1.27 11.98
C LYS A 334 -10.25 1.53 11.25
N SER A 335 -11.39 1.34 11.92
CA SER A 335 -12.71 1.53 11.31
C SER A 335 -13.04 2.99 11.02
N GLU A 336 -12.65 3.91 11.90
CA GLU A 336 -12.86 5.35 11.66
C GLU A 336 -12.00 5.86 10.50
N LEU A 337 -10.76 5.37 10.37
CA LEU A 337 -9.89 5.67 9.23
C LEU A 337 -10.53 5.23 7.91
N GLY A 338 -11.06 4.00 7.85
CA GLY A 338 -11.80 3.51 6.68
C GLY A 338 -13.03 4.36 6.35
N LYS A 339 -13.80 4.72 7.38
CA LYS A 339 -14.98 5.58 7.27
C LYS A 339 -14.63 6.97 6.71
N VAL A 340 -13.66 7.65 7.31
CA VAL A 340 -13.20 8.99 6.85
C VAL A 340 -12.66 8.93 5.43
N ALA A 341 -11.93 7.86 5.08
CA ALA A 341 -11.48 7.64 3.71
C ALA A 341 -12.66 7.52 2.74
N ALA A 342 -13.65 6.67 3.06
CA ALA A 342 -14.87 6.52 2.25
C ALA A 342 -15.63 7.85 2.07
N GLN A 343 -15.82 8.60 3.15
CA GLN A 343 -16.51 9.90 3.10
C GLN A 343 -15.79 10.89 2.18
N LYS A 344 -14.46 10.97 2.26
CA LYS A 344 -13.65 11.83 1.39
C LYS A 344 -13.75 11.43 -0.08
N ILE A 345 -13.59 10.14 -0.41
CA ILE A 345 -13.66 9.72 -1.81
C ILE A 345 -15.07 9.95 -2.39
N LEU A 346 -16.13 9.68 -1.61
CA LEU A 346 -17.51 9.96 -2.01
C LEU A 346 -17.74 11.46 -2.23
N GLU A 347 -17.19 12.31 -1.38
CA GLU A 347 -17.28 13.77 -1.52
C GLU A 347 -16.59 14.25 -2.81
N ILE A 348 -15.41 13.71 -3.13
CA ILE A 348 -14.70 14.03 -4.39
C ILE A 348 -15.54 13.59 -5.60
N ILE A 349 -16.11 12.40 -5.55
CA ILE A 349 -16.96 11.88 -6.64
C ILE A 349 -18.20 12.74 -6.84
N LYS A 350 -18.91 13.10 -5.75
CA LYS A 350 -20.16 13.88 -5.78
C LYS A 350 -19.94 15.31 -6.28
N LYS A 351 -18.84 15.96 -5.90
CA LYS A 351 -18.56 17.37 -6.27
C LYS A 351 -18.21 17.55 -7.75
N GLY A 352 -17.85 16.49 -8.47
CA GLY A 352 -17.54 16.54 -9.89
C GLY A 352 -16.21 17.24 -10.22
N LYS A 353 -15.67 16.93 -11.41
CA LYS A 353 -14.29 17.25 -11.87
C LYS A 353 -14.01 18.75 -12.14
N THR A 354 -14.86 19.67 -11.72
CA THR A 354 -14.81 21.09 -12.18
C THR A 354 -14.66 22.13 -11.08
N SER A 355 -14.44 21.74 -9.82
CA SER A 355 -14.40 22.72 -8.74
C SER A 355 -12.98 23.05 -8.29
N LYS A 356 -12.63 24.34 -8.37
CA LYS A 356 -11.54 24.98 -7.58
C LYS A 356 -11.63 24.68 -6.06
N GLN A 357 -12.70 24.04 -5.58
CA GLN A 357 -12.89 23.59 -4.19
C GLN A 357 -12.40 22.17 -3.91
N ALA A 358 -12.01 21.36 -4.91
CA ALA A 358 -11.30 20.09 -4.64
C ALA A 358 -9.99 20.35 -3.86
N ASN A 359 -9.36 21.51 -4.09
CA ASN A 359 -8.21 22.02 -3.35
C ASN A 359 -8.51 22.39 -1.87
N GLN A 360 -9.76 22.30 -1.41
CA GLN A 360 -10.11 22.51 0.02
C GLN A 360 -10.22 21.21 0.81
N LEU A 361 -10.22 20.04 0.15
CA LEU A 361 -10.24 18.77 0.85
C LEU A 361 -8.85 18.50 1.44
N GLN A 362 -8.75 18.66 2.76
CA GLN A 362 -7.50 18.47 3.47
C GLN A 362 -7.28 16.98 3.80
N SER A 363 -6.02 16.56 3.76
CA SER A 363 -5.59 15.29 4.35
C SER A 363 -5.89 15.28 5.85
N VAL A 364 -6.13 14.09 6.39
CA VAL A 364 -6.42 13.89 7.82
C VAL A 364 -5.25 13.13 8.43
N VAL A 365 -4.75 13.64 9.54
CA VAL A 365 -3.80 12.96 10.40
C VAL A 365 -4.53 12.67 11.71
N PHE A 366 -4.82 11.40 11.98
CA PHE A 366 -5.37 10.99 13.26
C PHE A 366 -4.32 11.15 14.34
N ASP A 367 -4.75 11.74 15.45
CA ASP A 367 -3.94 11.69 16.65
C ASP A 367 -3.87 10.25 17.18
N THR A 368 -2.84 9.96 17.96
CA THR A 368 -2.59 8.63 18.51
C THR A 368 -2.29 8.67 20.00
N SER A 369 -2.68 7.59 20.69
CA SER A 369 -2.57 7.43 22.14
C SER A 369 -2.09 6.04 22.51
N LEU A 370 -1.38 5.94 23.63
CA LEU A 370 -0.95 4.66 24.19
C LEU A 370 -2.07 4.04 25.02
N ILE A 371 -2.38 2.77 24.73
CA ILE A 371 -3.25 1.91 25.52
C ILE A 371 -2.37 1.04 26.41
N ILE A 372 -2.34 1.34 27.71
CA ILE A 372 -1.51 0.61 28.68
C ILE A 372 -2.23 -0.65 29.15
N ARG A 373 -1.53 -1.79 29.10
CA ARG A 373 -1.99 -3.08 29.61
C ARG A 373 -0.88 -3.76 30.42
N ASN A 374 -0.67 -5.07 30.23
CA ASN A 374 0.13 -5.91 31.14
C ASN A 374 1.48 -6.32 30.54
N SER A 375 1.83 -5.89 29.32
CA SER A 375 3.09 -6.27 28.67
C SER A 375 4.29 -5.41 29.05
N THR A 376 4.14 -4.49 30.00
CA THR A 376 5.22 -3.59 30.46
C THR A 376 5.21 -3.45 31.98
N LYS A 377 6.39 -3.34 32.59
CA LYS A 377 6.54 -3.07 34.04
C LYS A 377 7.61 -2.03 34.31
N ALA A 378 7.55 -1.38 35.46
CA ALA A 378 8.65 -0.54 35.93
C ALA A 378 9.88 -1.40 36.29
N ILE A 379 11.07 -0.91 35.95
CA ILE A 379 12.34 -1.48 36.39
C ILE A 379 13.16 -0.41 37.12
N GLY A 380 13.63 -0.77 38.31
CA GLY A 380 14.30 0.16 39.22
C GLY A 380 14.56 -0.49 40.56
#